data_AF-A0A972DVJ5-F1
#
_entry.id   AF-A0A972DVJ5-F1
#
_cell.length_a   1.000
_cell.length_b   1.000
_cell.length_c   1.000
_cell.angle_alpha   90.00
_cell.angle_beta   90.00
_cell.angle_gamma   90.00
#
_symmetry.space_group_name_H-M   'P 1'
#
loop_
_entity.id
_entity.type
_entity.pdbx_description
1 polymer ?
#
loop_
_entity_poly.entity_id
_entity_poly.type
_entity_poly.pdbx_seq_one_letter_code
_entity_poly.pdbx_strand_id
1 'polypeptide(L)' 'MDATHAPAVQVGDKVRKGQNLCASEAETTCICPITGTVAEVRFDPAQHEFVVTIAPTKPG' A
#
# COMPACT_ATOMS: atom_id res chain seq x y z
N MET A 1 -4.03 6.22 20.19
CA MET A 1 -3.93 7.06 18.98
C MET A 1 -4.21 6.12 17.84
N ASP A 2 -5.45 6.10 17.37
CA ASP A 2 -5.87 5.25 16.26
C ASP A 2 -5.41 5.91 14.97
N ALA A 3 -4.60 5.21 14.17
CA ALA A 3 -4.35 5.61 12.80
C ALA A 3 -5.71 5.62 12.10
N THR A 4 -6.22 6.82 11.83
CA THR A 4 -7.65 7.05 11.59
C THR A 4 -8.16 6.48 10.26
N HIS A 5 -7.27 5.98 9.39
CA HIS A 5 -7.64 5.33 8.14
C HIS A 5 -6.69 4.18 7.82
N ALA A 6 -7.23 2.97 7.68
CA ALA A 6 -6.48 1.82 7.15
C ALA A 6 -6.12 2.06 5.67
N PRO A 7 -5.10 1.39 5.10
CA PRO A 7 -4.77 1.48 3.68
C PRO A 7 -5.94 1.05 2.78
N ALA A 8 -6.00 1.55 1.53
CA ALA A 8 -7.02 1.12 0.56
C ALA A 8 -6.81 -0.31 0.03
N VAL A 9 -5.71 -0.94 0.43
CA VAL A 9 -5.26 -2.22 -0.11
C VAL A 9 -5.07 -3.24 1.00
N GLN A 10 -5.27 -4.50 0.63
CA GLN A 10 -5.11 -5.67 1.50
C GLN A 10 -4.13 -6.67 0.88
N VAL A 11 -3.61 -7.57 1.72
CA VAL A 11 -2.73 -8.66 1.25
C VAL A 11 -3.45 -9.49 0.19
N GLY A 12 -2.76 -9.76 -0.91
CA GLY A 12 -3.28 -10.47 -2.08
C GLY A 12 -3.80 -9.55 -3.19
N ASP A 13 -3.99 -8.26 -2.94
CA ASP A 13 -4.43 -7.32 -3.97
C ASP A 13 -3.38 -7.18 -5.08
N LYS A 14 -3.86 -7.12 -6.32
CA LYS A 14 -3.04 -6.75 -7.47
C LYS A 14 -2.99 -5.24 -7.59
N VAL A 15 -1.78 -4.70 -7.62
CA VAL A 15 -1.54 -3.26 -7.76
C VAL A 15 -0.73 -2.95 -9.02
N ARG A 16 -0.91 -1.76 -9.56
CA ARG A 16 -0.18 -1.27 -10.74
C ARG A 16 0.77 -0.15 -10.34
N LYS A 17 1.89 -0.06 -11.07
CA LYS A 17 2.74 1.13 -11.00
C LYS A 17 1.90 2.39 -11.27
N GLY A 18 1.99 3.39 -10.39
CA GLY A 18 1.22 4.63 -10.47
C GLY A 18 -0.14 4.60 -9.76
N GLN A 19 -0.57 3.45 -9.22
CA GLN A 19 -1.82 3.34 -8.46
C GLN A 19 -1.71 4.00 -7.09
N ASN A 20 -2.73 4.75 -6.67
CA ASN A 20 -2.83 5.27 -5.30
C ASN A 20 -3.21 4.14 -4.32
N LEU A 21 -2.48 4.02 -3.21
CA LEU A 21 -2.68 3.00 -2.17
C LEU A 21 -3.34 3.57 -0.89
N CYS A 22 -3.56 4.88 -0.81
CA CYS A 22 -4.27 5.52 0.31
C CYS A 22 -5.78 5.29 0.25
N ALA A 23 -6.43 5.17 1.42
CA ALA A 23 -7.89 5.05 1.53
C ALA A 23 -8.67 6.30 1.12
N SER A 24 -8.03 7.47 1.16
CA SER A 24 -8.62 8.74 0.73
C SER A 24 -8.03 9.17 -0.60
N GLU A 25 -8.88 9.37 -1.61
CA GLU A 25 -8.46 9.93 -2.91
C GLU A 25 -7.95 11.37 -2.82
N ALA A 26 -8.18 12.05 -1.69
CA ALA A 26 -7.65 13.39 -1.43
C ALA A 26 -6.14 13.39 -1.10
N GLU A 27 -5.57 12.22 -0.76
CA GLU A 27 -4.16 12.06 -0.43
C GLU A 27 -3.45 11.34 -1.58
N THR A 28 -2.89 12.11 -2.51
CA THR A 28 -2.14 11.60 -3.68
C THR A 28 -0.69 11.22 -3.36
N THR A 29 -0.36 10.99 -2.09
CA THR A 29 1.02 10.86 -1.62
C THR A 29 1.54 9.42 -1.62
N CYS A 30 0.66 8.40 -1.60
CA CYS A 30 1.08 6.99 -1.57
C CYS A 30 0.90 6.31 -2.93
N ILE A 31 1.83 6.59 -3.84
CA ILE A 31 1.82 6.04 -5.20
C ILE A 31 2.65 4.76 -5.27
N CYS A 32 2.04 3.69 -5.78
CA CYS A 32 2.70 2.41 -5.92
C CYS A 32 3.86 2.50 -6.95
N PRO A 33 5.10 2.16 -6.58
CA PRO A 33 6.25 2.34 -7.46
C PRO A 33 6.38 1.25 -8.54
N ILE A 34 5.73 0.09 -8.35
CA ILE A 34 5.85 -1.08 -9.21
C ILE A 34 4.50 -1.76 -9.45
N THR A 35 4.43 -2.61 -10.47
CA THR A 35 3.31 -3.54 -10.65
C THR A 35 3.61 -4.82 -9.90
N GLY A 36 2.63 -5.33 -9.15
CA GLY A 36 2.85 -6.51 -8.32
C GLY A 36 1.62 -6.92 -7.52
N THR A 37 1.87 -7.68 -6.46
CA THR A 37 0.86 -8.14 -5.51
C THR A 37 1.24 -7.67 -4.11
N VAL A 38 0.27 -7.17 -3.35
CA VAL A 38 0.48 -6.80 -1.95
C VAL A 38 0.80 -8.06 -1.16
N ALA A 39 2.01 -8.13 -0.61
CA ALA A 39 2.50 -9.27 0.15
C ALA A 39 2.26 -9.09 1.66
N GLU A 40 2.35 -7.86 2.16
CA GLU A 40 2.19 -7.53 3.57
C GLU A 40 1.60 -6.12 3.72
N VAL A 41 0.77 -5.94 4.74
CA VAL A 41 0.31 -4.64 5.24
C VAL A 41 0.52 -4.62 6.75
N ARG A 42 1.35 -3.69 7.24
CA ARG A 42 1.71 -3.60 8.65
C ARG A 42 1.67 -2.16 9.13
N PHE A 43 1.17 -1.94 10.35
CA PHE A 43 1.27 -0.64 11.01
C PHE A 43 2.62 -0.52 11.74
N ASP A 44 3.38 0.52 11.46
CA ASP A 44 4.58 0.91 12.20
C ASP A 44 4.20 1.92 13.29
N PRO A 45 4.14 1.51 14.57
CA PRO A 45 3.75 2.41 15.65
C PRO A 45 4.81 3.46 15.99
N ALA A 46 6.07 3.25 15.59
CA ALA A 46 7.15 4.21 15.86
C ALA A 46 7.07 5.41 14.91
N GLN A 47 6.66 5.17 13.66
CA GLN A 47 6.49 6.22 12.64
C GLN A 47 5.03 6.67 12.47
N HIS A 48 4.07 5.96 13.08
CA HIS A 48 2.63 6.19 12.92
C HIS A 48 2.17 6.08 11.46
N GLU A 49 2.74 5.12 10.72
CA GLU A 49 2.47 4.91 9.29
C GLU A 49 2.13 3.45 8.97
N PHE A 50 1.42 3.23 7.87
CA PHE A 50 1.23 1.88 7.32
C PHE A 50 2.29 1.58 6.27
N VAL A 51 2.99 0.45 6.44
CA VAL A 51 3.97 -0.07 5.49
C VAL A 51 3.31 -1.15 4.65
N VAL A 52 3.32 -0.97 3.33
CA VAL A 52 2.77 -1.90 2.34
C VAL A 52 3.92 -2.49 1.53
N THR A 53 4.11 -3.81 1.60
CA THR A 53 5.14 -4.51 0.82
C THR A 53 4.54 -5.08 -0.45
N ILE A 54 5.14 -4.78 -1.61
CA ILE A 54 4.70 -5.26 -2.92
C ILE A 54 5.68 -6.31 -3.45
N ALA A 55 5.20 -7.53 -3.67
CA ALA A 55 5.93 -8.56 -4.39
C ALA A 55 5.80 -8.31 -5.91
N PRO A 56 6.91 -8.18 -6.65
CA PRO A 56 6.86 -7.96 -8.09
C PRO A 56 6.27 -9.18 -8.81
N THR A 57 5.43 -8.93 -9.82
CA THR A 57 5.04 -9.98 -10.75
C THR A 57 6.27 -10.44 -11.52
N LYS A 58 6.62 -11.73 -11.44
CA LYS A 58 7.67 -12.30 -12.28
C LYS A 58 7.41 -11.95 -13.75
N PRO A 59 8.39 -11.42 -14.49
CA PRO A 59 8.29 -11.41 -15.94
C PRO A 59 8.16 -12.87 -16.40
N GLY A 60 7.09 -13.17 -17.13
CA GLY A 60 6.95 -14.42 -17.87
C GLY A 60 7.78 -14.43 -19.13
#